data_AF-N2AAM6-F1
#
_entry.id   AF-N2AAM6-F1
#
_cell.length_a   1.000
_cell.length_b   1.000
_cell.length_c   1.000
_cell.angle_alpha   90.00
_cell.angle_beta   90.00
_cell.angle_gamma   90.00
#
_symmetry.space_group_name_H-M   'P 1'
#
loop_
_entity.id
_entity.type
_entity.pdbx_description
1 polymer ?
#
loop_
_entity_poly.entity_id
_entity_poly.type
_entity_poly.pdbx_seq_one_letter_code
_entity_poly.pdbx_strand_id
1 'polypeptide(L)'
;MADIQLGIIEARYADMIWEREPVTSSELVKLTAAEFHWKRTTAHNVLRRLCDKGLFRNDGGTVTSLISRQEFYSLQSRRFVEDTFDGSLPAFIAAFTKNAPLSQEEAAEIRAMIDRAADPR
;
A
#
# COMPACT_ATOMS: atom_id res chain seq x y z
N MET A 1 12.84 8.96 -5.62
CA MET A 1 12.23 8.14 -4.56
C MET A 1 12.47 6.69 -4.93
N ALA A 2 12.94 5.87 -4.00
CA ALA A 2 13.26 4.47 -4.29
C ALA A 2 12.00 3.74 -4.79
N ASP A 3 12.20 2.77 -5.66
CA ASP A 3 11.17 1.84 -6.10
C ASP A 3 10.68 1.00 -4.91
N ILE A 4 9.54 1.37 -4.31
CA ILE A 4 9.01 0.67 -3.14
C ILE A 4 8.10 -0.46 -3.61
N GLN A 5 8.64 -1.59 -4.05
CA GLN A 5 7.84 -2.81 -4.17
C GLN A 5 7.85 -3.57 -2.83
N LEU A 6 6.67 -3.90 -2.31
CA LEU A 6 6.53 -4.73 -1.10
C LEU A 6 6.05 -6.13 -1.51
N GLY A 7 6.73 -7.17 -0.99
CA GLY A 7 6.16 -8.52 -1.05
C GLY A 7 4.90 -8.63 -0.19
N ILE A 8 4.03 -9.61 -0.47
CA ILE A 8 2.73 -9.80 0.20
C ILE A 8 2.84 -9.73 1.74
N ILE A 9 3.83 -10.40 2.31
CA ILE A 9 4.02 -10.43 3.76
C ILE A 9 4.57 -9.10 4.30
N GLU A 10 5.42 -8.39 3.53
CA GLU A 10 5.91 -7.07 3.92
C GLU A 10 4.77 -6.03 3.90
N ALA A 11 3.89 -6.09 2.90
CA ALA A 11 2.71 -5.25 2.81
C ALA A 11 1.77 -5.47 3.99
N ARG A 12 1.46 -6.73 4.34
CA ARG A 12 0.67 -7.06 5.54
C ARG A 12 1.29 -6.54 6.83
N TYR A 13 2.63 -6.60 6.94
CA TYR A 13 3.29 -6.06 8.11
C TYR A 13 3.27 -4.52 8.14
N ALA A 14 3.43 -3.85 6.99
CA ALA A 14 3.27 -2.41 6.89
C ALA A 14 1.85 -1.95 7.25
N ASP A 15 0.82 -2.66 6.76
CA ASP A 15 -0.59 -2.45 7.15
C ASP A 15 -0.78 -2.53 8.67
N MET A 16 -0.21 -3.55 9.31
CA MET A 16 -0.25 -3.69 10.76
C MET A 16 0.39 -2.50 11.50
N ILE A 17 1.46 -1.94 10.96
CA ILE A 17 2.13 -0.77 11.56
C ILE A 17 1.26 0.48 11.40
N TRP A 18 0.72 0.74 10.19
CA TRP A 18 -0.19 1.88 9.95
C TRP A 18 -1.46 1.83 10.81
N GLU A 19 -1.98 0.64 11.13
CA GLU A 19 -3.17 0.50 11.98
C GLU A 19 -2.90 0.79 13.46
N ARG A 20 -1.65 0.70 13.91
CA ARG A 20 -1.30 0.73 15.34
C ARG A 20 -0.34 1.86 15.71
N GLU A 21 0.14 2.62 14.74
CA GLU A 21 1.06 3.72 15.00
C GLU A 21 0.42 4.84 15.86
N PRO A 22 1.20 5.51 16.74
CA PRO A 22 2.59 5.21 17.08
C PRO A 22 2.71 3.92 17.89
N VAL A 23 3.66 3.06 17.54
CA VAL A 23 3.81 1.72 18.15
C VAL A 23 5.26 1.41 18.47
N THR A 24 5.53 0.78 19.61
CA THR A 24 6.92 0.44 19.96
C THR A 24 7.42 -0.78 19.19
N SER A 25 8.72 -0.82 18.91
CA SER A 25 9.39 -1.98 18.29
C SER A 25 9.20 -3.26 19.12
N SER A 26 9.13 -3.16 20.45
CA SER A 26 8.84 -4.28 21.35
C SER A 26 7.42 -4.82 21.18
N GLU A 27 6.43 -3.95 21.00
CA GLU A 27 5.05 -4.37 20.71
C GLU A 27 4.94 -5.00 19.32
N LEU A 28 5.58 -4.41 18.31
CA LEU A 28 5.62 -4.98 16.97
C LEU A 28 6.20 -6.40 16.97
N VAL A 29 7.22 -6.69 17.79
CA VAL A 29 7.76 -8.05 17.93
C VAL A 29 6.72 -9.02 18.50
N LYS A 30 5.92 -8.59 19.49
CA LYS A 30 4.85 -9.43 20.06
C LYS A 30 3.75 -9.69 19.04
N LEU A 31 3.32 -8.63 18.34
CA LEU A 31 2.26 -8.69 17.34
C LEU A 31 2.66 -9.56 16.15
N THR A 32 3.91 -9.44 15.69
CA THR A 32 4.42 -10.25 14.57
C THR A 32 4.66 -11.71 14.95
N ALA A 33 5.03 -11.99 16.19
CA ALA A 33 5.10 -13.37 16.69
C ALA A 33 3.72 -14.04 16.70
N ALA A 34 2.65 -13.30 17.04
CA ALA A 34 1.29 -13.81 17.04
C ALA A 34 0.72 -13.98 15.62
N GLU A 35 0.84 -12.97 14.76
CA GLU A 35 0.21 -12.94 13.44
C GLU A 35 1.00 -13.70 12.36
N PHE A 36 2.33 -13.60 12.39
CA PHE A 36 3.20 -14.13 11.33
C PHE A 36 4.11 -15.27 11.81
N HIS A 37 4.05 -15.64 13.09
CA HIS A 37 4.95 -16.62 13.73
C HIS A 37 6.44 -16.29 13.53
N TRP A 38 6.74 -14.99 13.46
CA TRP A 38 8.11 -14.53 13.25
C TRP A 38 8.94 -14.59 14.52
N LYS A 39 10.22 -14.92 14.34
CA LYS A 39 11.24 -14.66 15.36
C LYS A 39 11.48 -13.16 15.47
N ARG A 40 11.90 -12.70 16.65
CA ARG A 40 12.26 -11.29 16.93
C ARG A 40 13.20 -10.69 15.87
N THR A 41 14.22 -11.45 15.45
CA THR A 41 15.20 -11.01 14.46
C THR A 41 14.57 -10.73 13.09
N THR A 42 13.60 -11.55 12.68
CA THR A 42 12.85 -11.34 11.43
C THR A 42 12.03 -10.07 11.49
N ALA A 43 11.28 -9.85 12.59
CA ALA A 43 10.48 -8.64 12.77
C ALA A 43 11.34 -7.37 12.67
N HIS A 44 12.49 -7.33 13.36
CA HIS A 44 13.41 -6.20 13.29
C HIS A 44 14.03 -6.03 11.90
N ASN A 45 14.43 -7.11 11.23
CA ASN A 45 15.01 -7.02 9.89
C ASN A 45 14.01 -6.47 8.88
N VAL A 46 12.75 -6.94 8.91
CA VAL A 46 11.71 -6.45 8.00
C VAL A 46 11.35 -5.00 8.34
N LEU A 47 11.19 -4.65 9.62
CA LEU A 47 10.94 -3.27 10.04
C LEU A 47 12.04 -2.34 9.54
N ARG A 48 13.32 -2.72 9.71
CA ARG A 48 14.45 -1.95 9.20
C ARG A 48 14.36 -1.73 7.69
N ARG A 49 14.04 -2.76 6.91
CA ARG A 49 13.84 -2.63 5.45
C ARG A 49 12.70 -1.67 5.10
N LEU A 50 11.60 -1.68 5.85
CA LEU A 50 10.48 -0.77 5.64
C LEU A 50 10.87 0.69 5.99
N CYS A 51 11.69 0.89 7.02
CA CYS A 51 12.30 2.18 7.32
C CYS A 51 13.27 2.64 6.23
N ASP A 52 14.14 1.75 5.74
CA ASP A 52 15.11 2.03 4.66
C ASP A 52 14.39 2.38 3.35
N LYS A 53 13.22 1.77 3.09
CA LYS A 53 12.32 2.11 1.98
C LYS A 53 11.58 3.45 2.18
N GLY A 54 11.69 4.08 3.35
CA GLY A 54 11.11 5.38 3.66
C GLY A 54 9.63 5.37 4.04
N LEU A 55 9.07 4.20 4.41
CA LEU A 55 7.66 4.11 4.79
C LEU A 55 7.43 4.53 6.24
N PHE A 56 8.38 4.18 7.10
CA PHE A 56 8.31 4.40 8.54
C PHE A 56 9.62 5.00 9.05
N ARG A 57 9.54 5.58 10.24
CA ARG A 57 10.67 6.00 11.04
C ARG A 57 10.61 5.25 12.36
N ASN A 58 11.77 4.86 12.88
CA ASN A 58 11.93 4.39 14.25
C ASN A 58 12.77 5.41 15.01
N ASP A 59 12.16 6.08 16.00
CA ASP A 59 12.81 7.05 16.87
C ASP A 59 12.78 6.56 18.32
N GLY A 60 13.96 6.28 18.89
CA GLY A 60 14.08 5.78 20.26
C GLY A 60 13.35 4.46 20.56
N GLY A 61 12.96 3.69 19.54
CA GLY A 61 12.15 2.47 19.69
C GLY A 61 10.67 2.64 19.40
N THR A 62 10.19 3.87 19.15
CA THR A 62 8.82 4.18 18.72
C THR A 62 8.77 4.31 17.20
N VAL A 63 7.85 3.59 16.57
CA VAL A 63 7.67 3.53 15.12
C VAL A 63 6.46 4.36 14.70
N THR A 64 6.66 5.24 13.72
CA THR A 64 5.62 6.08 13.09
C THR A 64 5.78 6.08 11.57
N SER A 65 4.72 6.40 10.85
CA SER A 65 4.71 6.51 9.40
C SER A 65 5.34 7.81 8.90
N LEU A 66 6.04 7.68 7.79
CA LEU A 66 6.53 8.80 6.98
C LEU A 66 5.61 9.09 5.81
N ILE A 67 4.92 8.05 5.31
CA ILE A 67 3.86 8.16 4.30
C ILE A 67 2.64 7.41 4.81
N SER A 68 1.45 7.93 4.51
CA SER A 68 0.21 7.28 4.92
C SER A 68 -0.03 5.99 4.14
N ARG A 69 -0.83 5.06 4.70
CA ARG A 69 -1.28 3.86 3.99
C ARG A 69 -1.93 4.19 2.64
N GLN A 70 -2.80 5.21 2.61
CA GLN A 70 -3.52 5.61 1.40
C GLN A 70 -2.56 6.16 0.34
N GLU A 71 -1.60 6.98 0.74
CA GLU A 71 -0.57 7.52 -0.15
C GLU A 71 0.29 6.41 -0.74
N PHE A 72 0.75 5.46 0.09
CA PHE A 72 1.52 4.32 -0.37
C PHE A 72 0.77 3.52 -1.45
N TYR A 73 -0.48 3.12 -1.19
CA TYR A 73 -1.26 2.36 -2.16
C TYR A 73 -1.65 3.16 -3.40
N SER A 74 -1.81 4.49 -3.29
CA SER A 74 -2.04 5.36 -4.45
C SER A 74 -0.80 5.44 -5.35
N LEU A 75 0.40 5.52 -4.76
CA LEU A 75 1.65 5.46 -5.51
C LEU A 75 1.85 4.10 -6.18
N GLN A 76 1.57 3.01 -5.46
CA GLN A 76 1.62 1.65 -6.01
C GLN A 76 0.65 1.46 -7.18
N SER A 77 -0.60 1.93 -7.06
CA SER A 77 -1.61 1.73 -8.09
C SER A 77 -1.28 2.51 -9.36
N ARG A 78 -0.84 3.76 -9.24
CA ARG A 78 -0.38 4.56 -10.39
C ARG A 78 0.78 3.86 -11.10
N ARG A 79 1.76 3.43 -10.32
CA ARG A 79 2.92 2.73 -10.86
C ARG A 79 2.55 1.42 -11.57
N PHE A 80 1.63 0.64 -11.00
CA PHE A 80 1.15 -0.58 -11.63
C PHE A 80 0.56 -0.31 -13.03
N VAL A 81 -0.21 0.78 -13.17
CA VAL A 81 -0.75 1.21 -14.47
C VAL A 81 0.37 1.65 -15.41
N GLU A 82 1.35 2.41 -14.93
CA GLU A 82 2.53 2.84 -15.69
C GLU A 82 3.34 1.63 -16.21
N ASP A 83 3.67 0.68 -15.34
CA ASP A 83 4.56 -0.44 -15.66
C ASP A 83 3.86 -1.58 -16.44
N THR A 84 2.56 -1.82 -16.21
CA THR A 84 1.83 -2.99 -16.77
C THR A 84 0.98 -2.64 -17.98
N PHE A 85 0.51 -1.40 -18.08
CA PHE A 85 -0.40 -0.94 -19.13
C PHE A 85 0.18 0.24 -19.92
N ASP A 86 1.50 0.42 -19.87
CA ASP A 86 2.22 1.52 -20.53
C ASP A 86 1.63 2.90 -20.20
N GLY A 87 1.14 3.07 -18.96
CA GLY A 87 0.48 4.30 -18.48
C GLY A 87 -0.95 4.49 -18.95
N SER A 88 -1.54 3.54 -19.69
CA SER A 88 -2.90 3.64 -20.21
C SER A 88 -3.94 3.19 -19.19
N LEU A 89 -4.49 4.16 -18.44
CA LEU A 89 -5.64 3.92 -17.56
C LEU A 89 -6.87 3.32 -18.30
N PRO A 90 -7.22 3.76 -19.53
CA PRO A 90 -8.29 3.12 -20.30
C PRO A 90 -8.02 1.64 -20.61
N ALA A 91 -6.76 1.27 -20.92
CA ALA A 91 -6.40 -0.13 -21.17
C ALA A 91 -6.54 -0.99 -19.90
N PHE A 92 -6.15 -0.46 -18.74
CA PHE A 92 -6.37 -1.11 -17.46
C PHE A 92 -7.85 -1.37 -17.20
N ILE A 93 -8.71 -0.35 -17.34
CA ILE A 93 -10.16 -0.49 -17.13
C ILE A 93 -10.75 -1.52 -18.10
N ALA A 94 -10.40 -1.44 -19.39
CA ALA A 94 -10.89 -2.38 -20.40
C ALA A 94 -10.49 -3.83 -20.10
N ALA A 95 -9.27 -4.05 -19.62
CA ALA A 95 -8.79 -5.37 -19.21
C ALA A 95 -9.54 -5.89 -17.96
N PHE A 96 -9.77 -5.03 -16.97
CA PHE A 96 -10.49 -5.37 -15.74
C PHE A 96 -11.95 -5.76 -16.03
N THR A 97 -12.65 -4.96 -16.83
CA THR A 97 -14.07 -5.19 -17.13
C THR A 97 -14.32 -6.33 -18.11
N LYS A 98 -13.28 -6.85 -18.78
CA LYS A 98 -13.41 -7.95 -19.76
C LYS A 98 -13.88 -9.25 -19.12
N ASN A 99 -13.42 -9.56 -17.91
CA ASN A 99 -13.72 -10.81 -17.20
C ASN A 99 -14.59 -10.61 -15.95
N ALA A 100 -14.83 -9.36 -15.57
CA ALA A 100 -15.69 -8.98 -14.44
C ALA A 100 -16.57 -7.80 -14.89
N PRO A 101 -17.77 -8.07 -15.44
CA PRO A 101 -18.66 -7.00 -15.87
C PRO A 101 -19.10 -6.18 -14.67
N LEU A 102 -19.12 -4.86 -14.84
CA LEU A 102 -19.61 -3.95 -13.81
C LEU A 102 -21.14 -4.03 -13.73
N SER A 103 -21.67 -3.97 -12.52
CA SER A 103 -23.08 -3.69 -12.30
C SER A 103 -23.44 -2.28 -12.80
N GLN A 104 -24.73 -2.03 -13.00
CA GLN A 104 -25.21 -0.70 -13.40
C GLN A 104 -24.87 0.37 -12.35
N GLU A 105 -24.91 0.01 -11.07
CA GLU A 105 -24.57 0.90 -9.96
C GLU A 105 -23.07 1.26 -9.98
N GLU A 106 -22.19 0.27 -10.07
CA GLU A 106 -20.73 0.49 -10.17
C GLU A 106 -20.36 1.32 -11.40
N ALA A 107 -20.99 1.04 -12.56
CA ALA A 107 -20.75 1.79 -13.78
C ALA A 107 -21.18 3.26 -13.64
N ALA A 108 -22.31 3.54 -12.98
CA ALA A 108 -22.78 4.89 -12.71
C ALA A 108 -21.84 5.63 -11.73
N GLU A 109 -21.40 4.98 -10.66
CA GLU A 109 -20.45 5.55 -9.70
C GLU A 109 -19.12 5.90 -10.35
N ILE A 110 -18.55 4.98 -11.14
CA ILE A 110 -17.29 5.20 -11.86
C ILE A 110 -17.43 6.36 -12.85
N ARG A 111 -18.56 6.46 -13.56
CA ARG A 111 -18.82 7.59 -14.47
C ARG A 111 -18.84 8.91 -13.73
N ALA A 112 -19.56 8.99 -12.61
CA ALA A 112 -19.59 10.18 -11.78
C ALA A 112 -18.21 10.53 -11.16
N MET A 113 -17.35 9.54 -10.91
CA MET A 113 -15.96 9.79 -10.50
C MET A 113 -15.15 10.41 -11.65
N ILE A 114 -15.27 9.89 -12.87
CA ILE A 114 -14.57 10.41 -14.05
C ILE A 114 -15.03 11.84 -14.34
N ASP A 115 -16.33 12.11 -14.32
CA ASP A 115 -16.88 13.46 -14.59
C ASP A 115 -16.40 14.50 -13.57
N ARG A 116 -16.20 14.09 -12.30
CA ARG A 116 -15.63 14.95 -11.25
C ARG A 116 -14.12 15.14 -11.38
N ALA A 117 -13.41 14.14 -11.89
CA ALA A 117 -11.96 14.16 -12.02
C ALA A 117 -11.48 14.76 -13.36
N ALA A 118 -12.34 14.79 -14.36
CA ALA A 118 -12.09 15.43 -15.64
C ALA A 118 -11.91 16.94 -15.43
N ASP A 119 -10.68 17.39 -15.56
CA ASP A 119 -10.36 18.80 -15.66
C ASP A 119 -10.91 19.32 -17.00
N PRO A 120 -11.78 20.34 -17.04
CA PRO A 120 -12.41 20.81 -18.27
C PRO A 120 -11.45 21.55 -19.24
N ARG A 121 -10.15 21.28 -19.16
CA ARG A 121 -9.12 21.89 -20.00
C ARG A 121 -8.99 21.22 -21.36
#